data_AF-A0A3N0BPY8-F1
#
_entry.id   AF-A0A3N0BPY8-F1
#
_cell.length_a   1.000
_cell.length_b   1.000
_cell.length_c   1.000
_cell.angle_alpha   90.00
_cell.angle_beta   90.00
_cell.angle_gamma   90.00
#
_symmetry.space_group_name_H-M   'P 1'
#
loop_
_entity.id
_entity.type
_entity.pdbx_description
1 polymer ?
#
loop_
_entity_poly.entity_id
_entity_poly.type
_entity_poly.pdbx_seq_one_letter_code
_entity_poly.pdbx_strand_id
1 'polypeptide(L)'
;MKRLKLVLLILFALWFQKSFAQTGCLVASNSTVYTSVDNSTLAAILANILGNPVYSPTPNEPSVSACVSNSQFRWVGIVTPQSCRVCPGGYNALGTGCNGASLNGTIANRTVVQCNLDDYSWAFGSIASIFAFIMIRRTRKSQLNLL
;
A
#
# COMPACT_ATOMS: atom_id res chain seq x y z
N MET A 1 15.59 -12.23 36.47
CA MET A 1 14.54 -11.19 36.26
C MET A 1 14.95 -10.05 35.32
N LYS A 2 16.23 -9.62 35.24
CA LYS A 2 16.65 -8.51 34.34
C LYS A 2 16.45 -8.79 32.84
N ARG A 3 16.64 -10.04 32.39
CA ARG A 3 16.46 -10.42 30.97
C ARG A 3 14.99 -10.47 30.52
N LEU A 4 14.07 -10.82 31.42
CA LEU A 4 12.62 -10.85 31.13
C LEU A 4 12.07 -9.43 30.87
N LYS A 5 12.50 -8.45 31.67
CA LYS A 5 12.12 -7.03 31.48
C LYS A 5 12.59 -6.49 30.13
N LEU A 6 13.77 -6.90 29.67
CA LEU A 6 14.33 -6.47 28.39
C LEU A 6 13.55 -7.06 27.20
N VAL A 7 13.15 -8.34 27.28
CA VAL A 7 12.31 -8.98 26.24
C VAL A 7 10.92 -8.34 26.17
N LEU A 8 10.31 -8.03 27.31
CA LEU A 8 9.00 -7.36 27.37
C LEU A 8 9.05 -5.94 26.78
N LEU A 9 10.15 -5.21 26.99
CA LEU A 9 10.35 -3.87 26.46
C LEU A 9 10.55 -3.88 24.93
N ILE A 10 11.25 -4.88 24.39
CA ILE A 10 11.39 -5.07 22.93
C ILE A 10 10.04 -5.43 22.29
N LEU A 11 9.29 -6.36 22.88
CA LEU A 11 7.95 -6.71 22.40
C LEU A 11 7.00 -5.50 22.43
N PHE A 12 7.04 -4.70 23.49
CA PHE A 12 6.25 -3.48 23.58
C PHE A 12 6.65 -2.46 22.50
N ALA A 13 7.95 -2.25 22.26
CA ALA A 13 8.42 -1.33 21.21
C ALA A 13 7.98 -1.76 19.79
N LEU A 14 7.91 -3.06 19.53
CA LEU A 14 7.43 -3.59 18.25
C LEU A 14 5.91 -3.42 18.04
N TRP A 15 5.13 -3.27 19.12
CA TRP A 15 3.68 -3.07 19.05
C TRP A 15 3.27 -1.63 18.67
N PHE A 16 4.14 -0.63 18.81
CA PHE A 16 3.82 0.78 18.53
C PHE A 16 4.19 1.26 17.11
N GLN A 17 4.38 0.36 16.16
CA GLN A 17 4.52 0.73 14.74
C GLN A 17 3.17 1.28 14.23
N LYS A 18 2.89 2.55 14.54
CA LYS A 18 1.71 3.27 14.06
C LYS A 18 1.87 3.49 12.56
N SER A 19 0.98 2.91 11.76
CA SER A 19 0.81 3.27 10.36
C SER A 19 0.37 4.74 10.29
N PHE A 20 1.20 5.61 9.72
CA PHE A 20 0.79 6.99 9.45
C PHE A 20 -0.29 6.97 8.38
N ALA A 21 -1.49 7.43 8.72
CA ALA A 21 -2.55 7.63 7.74
C ALA A 21 -2.12 8.78 6.81
N GLN A 22 -1.82 8.45 5.56
CA GLN A 22 -1.46 9.42 4.53
C GLN A 22 -2.66 9.60 3.59
N THR A 23 -3.03 10.85 3.32
CA THR A 23 -4.06 11.25 2.34
C THR A 23 -3.41 11.67 1.03
N GLY A 24 -4.11 11.44 -0.07
CA GLY A 24 -3.63 11.78 -1.41
C GLY A 24 -4.78 11.90 -2.41
N CYS A 25 -4.50 12.46 -3.58
CA CYS A 25 -5.45 12.55 -4.68
C CYS A 25 -5.25 11.41 -5.67
N LEU A 26 -6.19 10.46 -5.69
CA LEU A 26 -6.20 9.32 -6.60
C LEU A 26 -6.87 9.70 -7.91
N VAL A 27 -6.10 9.66 -9.00
CA VAL A 27 -6.62 9.88 -10.35
C VAL A 27 -6.86 8.52 -11.01
N ALA A 28 -8.14 8.14 -11.11
CA ALA A 28 -8.56 6.83 -11.61
C ALA A 28 -8.09 6.54 -13.04
N SER A 29 -7.98 7.57 -13.90
CA SER A 29 -7.56 7.39 -15.30
C SER A 29 -6.12 6.92 -15.45
N ASN A 30 -5.23 7.33 -14.55
CA ASN A 30 -3.79 7.03 -14.63
C ASN A 30 -3.31 6.06 -13.53
N SER A 31 -4.18 5.65 -12.59
CA SER A 31 -3.79 4.83 -11.43
C SER A 31 -2.64 5.44 -10.62
N THR A 32 -2.53 6.76 -10.61
CA THR A 32 -1.51 7.52 -9.88
C THR A 32 -2.14 8.30 -8.75
N VAL A 33 -1.43 8.41 -7.64
CA VAL A 33 -1.80 9.18 -6.47
C VAL A 33 -0.81 10.31 -6.25
N TYR A 34 -1.35 11.50 -6.11
CA TYR A 34 -0.59 12.71 -5.81
C TYR A 34 -0.67 12.95 -4.30
N THR A 35 0.46 12.89 -3.61
CA THR A 35 0.48 12.84 -2.14
C THR A 35 0.77 14.20 -1.49
N SER A 36 1.14 15.20 -2.30
CA SER A 36 1.46 16.54 -1.83
C SER A 36 0.35 17.52 -2.22
N VAL A 37 -0.24 18.15 -1.22
CA VAL A 37 -1.17 19.27 -1.42
C VAL A 37 -0.37 20.47 -1.91
N ASP A 38 -0.85 21.11 -2.98
CA ASP A 38 -0.25 22.35 -3.45
C ASP A 38 -0.71 23.49 -2.53
N ASN A 39 0.25 24.08 -1.80
CA ASN A 39 0.01 25.18 -0.87
C ASN A 39 0.31 26.56 -1.48
N SER A 40 0.48 26.64 -2.80
CA SER A 40 0.62 27.95 -3.46
C SER A 40 -0.65 28.79 -3.28
N THR A 41 -0.49 30.12 -3.29
CA THR A 41 -1.63 31.05 -3.20
C THR A 41 -2.63 30.83 -4.33
N LEU A 42 -2.13 30.44 -5.51
CA LEU A 42 -2.90 30.06 -6.68
C LEU A 42 -3.72 28.79 -6.44
N ALA A 43 -3.11 27.75 -5.86
CA ALA A 43 -3.80 26.54 -5.45
C ALA A 43 -4.92 26.83 -4.43
N ALA A 44 -4.66 27.73 -3.47
CA ALA A 44 -5.64 28.10 -2.45
C ALA A 44 -6.84 28.86 -3.04
N ILE A 45 -6.60 29.79 -3.98
CA ILE A 45 -7.66 30.49 -4.71
C ILE A 45 -8.48 29.48 -5.52
N LEU A 46 -7.80 28.58 -6.23
CA LEU A 46 -8.44 27.57 -7.05
C LEU A 46 -9.26 26.59 -6.21
N ALA A 47 -8.75 26.19 -5.05
CA ALA A 47 -9.46 25.36 -4.09
C ALA A 47 -10.71 26.04 -3.53
N ASN A 48 -10.65 27.35 -3.25
CA ASN A 48 -11.81 28.12 -2.79
C ASN A 48 -12.88 28.30 -3.88
N ILE A 49 -12.47 28.49 -5.13
CA ILE A 49 -13.42 28.64 -6.26
C ILE A 49 -14.09 27.31 -6.60
N LEU A 50 -13.35 26.20 -6.58
CA LEU A 50 -13.82 24.87 -6.99
C LEU A 50 -14.34 24.02 -5.83
N GLY A 51 -14.16 24.46 -4.58
CA GLY A 51 -14.54 23.72 -3.38
C GLY A 51 -13.74 22.43 -3.13
N ASN A 52 -12.64 22.22 -3.85
CA ASN A 52 -11.87 20.97 -3.85
C ASN A 52 -10.37 21.24 -3.67
N PRO A 53 -9.64 20.45 -2.87
CA PRO A 53 -8.20 20.63 -2.70
C PRO A 53 -7.44 20.35 -4.00
N VAL A 54 -6.40 21.14 -4.23
CA VAL A 54 -5.50 21.02 -5.37
C VAL A 54 -4.20 20.36 -4.92
N TYR A 55 -3.76 19.36 -5.66
CA TYR A 55 -2.52 18.62 -5.39
C TYR A 55 -1.46 18.94 -6.43
N SER A 56 -0.20 18.96 -5.98
CA SER A 56 0.95 19.14 -6.83
C SER A 56 1.16 17.89 -7.72
N PRO A 57 1.58 18.04 -8.98
CA PRO A 57 1.88 16.89 -9.85
C PRO A 57 3.11 16.08 -9.39
N THR A 58 3.93 16.64 -8.50
CA THR A 58 5.09 15.95 -7.91
C THR A 58 5.18 16.23 -6.41
N PRO A 59 5.50 15.24 -5.56
CA PRO A 59 5.70 13.81 -5.86
C PRO A 59 4.40 13.03 -6.17
N ASN A 60 4.52 11.95 -6.95
CA ASN A 60 3.44 11.01 -7.26
C ASN A 60 3.85 9.56 -6.95
N GLU A 61 2.85 8.72 -6.66
CA GLU A 61 3.01 7.31 -6.32
C GLU A 61 1.97 6.46 -7.07
N PRO A 62 2.22 5.16 -7.32
CA PRO A 62 1.19 4.29 -7.89
C PRO A 62 0.05 4.02 -6.88
N SER A 63 -1.16 3.80 -7.38
CA SER A 63 -2.35 3.50 -6.55
C SER A 63 -2.22 2.17 -5.79
N VAL A 64 -1.40 1.24 -6.29
CA VAL A 64 -1.06 -0.03 -5.65
C VAL A 64 0.45 -0.23 -5.75
N SER A 65 1.12 -0.46 -4.62
CA SER A 65 2.54 -0.80 -4.62
C SER A 65 2.75 -2.29 -4.93
N ALA A 66 3.97 -2.65 -5.33
CA ALA A 66 4.37 -4.05 -5.35
C ALA A 66 4.22 -4.67 -3.96
N CYS A 67 3.92 -5.97 -3.93
CA CYS A 67 3.92 -6.73 -2.69
C CYS A 67 5.34 -7.00 -2.21
N VAL A 68 5.67 -6.53 -1.01
CA VAL A 68 6.97 -6.76 -0.37
C VAL A 68 6.72 -7.28 1.05
N SER A 69 7.34 -8.40 1.40
CA SER A 69 7.22 -9.01 2.73
C SER A 69 5.77 -9.28 3.17
N ASN A 70 4.95 -9.86 2.28
CA ASN A 70 3.51 -10.15 2.51
C ASN A 70 2.63 -8.91 2.72
N SER A 71 3.11 -7.72 2.40
CA SER A 71 2.33 -6.49 2.53
C SER A 71 2.46 -5.62 1.29
N GLN A 72 1.39 -4.92 0.95
CA GLN A 72 1.37 -3.92 -0.12
C GLN A 72 0.64 -2.68 0.37
N PHE A 73 1.03 -1.52 -0.14
CA PHE A 73 0.27 -0.30 0.04
C PHE A 73 -0.77 -0.21 -1.07
N ARG A 74 -2.00 0.09 -0.68
CA ARG A 74 -3.09 0.39 -1.61
C ARG A 74 -3.73 1.70 -1.19
N TRP A 75 -3.96 2.56 -2.17
CA TRP A 75 -4.75 3.76 -1.99
C TRP A 75 -6.22 3.43 -2.18
N VAL A 76 -7.02 3.70 -1.15
CA VAL A 76 -8.45 3.41 -1.14
C VAL A 76 -9.20 4.73 -0.98
N GLY A 77 -10.19 4.96 -1.85
CA GLY A 77 -11.04 6.15 -1.75
C GLY A 77 -11.70 6.25 -0.37
N ILE A 78 -11.80 7.46 0.17
CA ILE A 78 -12.50 7.70 1.43
C ILE A 78 -14.02 7.53 1.27
N VAL A 79 -14.69 7.11 2.35
CA VAL A 79 -16.14 6.79 2.40
C VAL A 79 -17.00 7.96 1.96
N THR A 80 -16.58 9.19 2.28
CA THR A 80 -17.14 10.43 1.74
C THR A 80 -16.26 10.89 0.58
N PRO A 81 -16.61 10.59 -0.69
CA PRO A 81 -15.77 10.91 -1.82
C PRO A 81 -15.68 12.42 -2.00
N GLN A 82 -14.61 13.00 -1.47
CA GLN A 82 -14.25 14.38 -1.76
C GLN A 82 -13.45 14.39 -3.06
N SER A 83 -13.82 15.28 -3.97
CA SER A 83 -13.10 15.43 -5.24
C SER A 83 -11.78 16.17 -4.99
N CYS A 84 -10.78 15.87 -5.78
CA CYS A 84 -9.50 16.58 -5.78
C CYS A 84 -9.09 16.87 -7.22
N ARG A 85 -8.23 17.87 -7.40
CA ARG A 85 -7.77 18.27 -8.72
C ARG A 85 -6.24 18.36 -8.76
N VAL A 86 -5.68 18.01 -9.90
CA VAL A 86 -4.25 18.09 -10.17
C VAL A 86 -4.06 18.86 -11.47
N CYS A 87 -3.11 19.78 -11.49
CA CYS A 87 -2.72 20.55 -12.67
C CYS A 87 -1.30 20.16 -13.11
N PRO A 88 -1.11 19.15 -13.97
CA PRO A 88 0.22 18.69 -14.37
C PRO A 88 1.06 19.75 -15.08
N GLY A 89 0.42 20.62 -15.87
CA GLY A 89 1.08 21.72 -16.58
C GLY A 89 1.29 22.98 -15.73
N GLY A 90 0.96 22.94 -14.44
CA GLY A 90 0.95 24.13 -13.56
C GLY A 90 -0.31 24.98 -13.74
N TYR A 91 -0.22 26.25 -13.37
CA TYR A 91 -1.33 27.22 -13.43
C TYR A 91 -1.23 28.10 -14.67
N ASN A 92 -2.37 28.54 -15.22
CA ASN A 92 -2.39 29.51 -16.31
C ASN A 92 -1.81 30.87 -15.87
N ALA A 93 -1.46 31.75 -16.83
CA ALA A 93 -0.88 33.06 -16.53
C ALA A 93 -1.76 33.96 -15.64
N LEU A 94 -3.08 33.74 -15.66
CA LEU A 94 -4.06 34.46 -14.84
C LEU A 94 -4.29 33.82 -13.46
N GLY A 95 -3.73 32.62 -13.21
CA GLY A 95 -3.89 31.90 -11.96
C GLY A 95 -5.29 31.37 -11.65
N THR A 96 -6.20 31.44 -12.62
CA THR A 96 -7.61 31.07 -12.47
C THR A 96 -7.90 29.62 -12.84
N GLY A 97 -6.91 28.89 -13.36
CA GLY A 97 -7.08 27.52 -13.83
C GLY A 97 -5.79 26.75 -14.01
N CYS A 98 -5.91 25.45 -14.31
CA CYS A 98 -4.78 24.65 -14.74
C CYS A 98 -4.30 25.13 -16.13
N ASN A 99 -2.99 25.13 -16.34
CA ASN A 99 -2.39 25.28 -17.65
C ASN A 99 -2.51 23.94 -18.41
N GLY A 100 -3.41 23.89 -19.39
CA GLY A 100 -3.71 22.68 -20.16
C GLY A 100 -4.75 21.78 -19.47
N ALA A 101 -4.55 20.46 -19.55
CA ALA A 101 -5.50 19.48 -19.03
C ALA A 101 -5.47 19.42 -17.49
N SER A 102 -6.65 19.51 -16.87
CA SER A 102 -6.83 19.24 -15.44
C SER A 102 -7.18 17.77 -15.22
N LEU A 103 -6.53 17.11 -14.27
CA LEU A 103 -6.91 15.77 -13.83
C LEU A 103 -7.83 15.89 -12.62
N ASN A 104 -9.03 15.32 -12.71
CA ASN A 104 -9.92 15.17 -11.58
C ASN A 104 -9.68 13.80 -10.94
N GLY A 105 -9.58 13.78 -9.61
CA GLY A 105 -9.44 12.57 -8.82
C GLY A 105 -10.36 12.59 -7.62
N THR A 106 -10.21 11.57 -6.79
CA THR A 106 -10.86 11.48 -5.48
C THR A 106 -9.83 11.41 -4.37
N ILE A 107 -10.15 11.97 -3.22
CA ILE A 107 -9.28 11.80 -2.05
C ILE A 107 -9.26 10.30 -1.69
N ALA A 108 -8.06 9.80 -1.45
CA ALA A 108 -7.80 8.43 -1.06
C ALA A 108 -6.86 8.40 0.15
N ASN A 109 -7.03 7.38 0.98
CA ASN A 109 -6.14 7.08 2.08
C ASN A 109 -5.24 5.92 1.71
N ARG A 110 -3.98 6.02 2.14
CA ARG A 110 -3.04 4.91 2.07
C ARG A 110 -3.39 3.87 3.12
N THR A 111 -3.68 2.66 2.67
CA THR A 111 -3.92 1.50 3.53
C THR A 111 -2.86 0.43 3.24
N VAL A 112 -2.51 -0.34 4.28
CA VAL A 112 -1.67 -1.52 4.13
C VAL A 112 -2.60 -2.71 3.98
N VAL A 113 -2.45 -3.44 2.89
CA VAL A 113 -3.20 -4.66 2.61
C VAL A 113 -2.21 -5.82 2.63
N GLN A 114 -2.61 -6.91 3.27
CA GLN A 114 -1.81 -8.12 3.30
C GLN A 114 -1.91 -8.82 1.94
N CYS A 115 -0.77 -9.24 1.39
CA CYS A 115 -0.77 -10.05 0.19
C CYS A 115 -0.88 -11.51 0.59
N ASN A 116 -1.80 -12.25 -0.02
CA ASN A 116 -1.82 -13.69 0.09
C ASN A 116 -0.68 -14.29 -0.75
N LEU A 117 0.51 -14.40 -0.18
CA LEU A 117 1.52 -15.36 -0.66
C LEU A 117 1.20 -16.78 -0.18
N ASP A 118 0.35 -16.91 0.85
CA ASP A 118 0.03 -18.17 1.50
C ASP A 118 -0.92 -19.07 0.70
N ASP A 119 -1.56 -18.52 -0.33
CA ASP A 119 -2.46 -19.27 -1.23
C ASP A 119 -1.73 -20.32 -2.08
N TYR A 120 -0.39 -20.40 -2.02
CA TYR A 120 0.39 -21.49 -2.63
C TYR A 120 1.30 -22.24 -1.64
N SER A 121 1.52 -21.72 -0.43
CA SER A 121 2.35 -22.40 0.59
C SER A 121 1.77 -23.76 0.99
N TRP A 122 0.44 -23.87 1.04
CA TRP A 122 -0.24 -25.15 1.32
C TRP A 122 0.06 -26.20 0.25
N ALA A 123 0.22 -25.80 -1.01
CA ALA A 123 0.57 -26.70 -2.11
C ALA A 123 2.00 -27.23 -1.92
N PHE A 124 2.96 -26.36 -1.59
CA PHE A 124 4.32 -26.80 -1.25
C PHE A 124 4.37 -27.69 0.00
N GLY A 125 3.61 -27.36 1.05
CA GLY A 125 3.49 -28.19 2.25
C GLY A 125 2.90 -29.58 1.98
N SER A 126 1.91 -29.67 1.10
CA SER A 126 1.29 -30.95 0.72
C SER A 126 2.23 -31.85 -0.10
N ILE A 127 3.00 -31.28 -1.03
CA ILE A 127 4.00 -32.03 -1.81
C ILE A 127 5.11 -32.57 -0.90
N ALA A 128 5.62 -31.73 0.02
CA ALA A 128 6.68 -32.13 0.94
C ALA A 128 6.24 -33.28 1.87
N SER A 129 4.99 -33.25 2.35
CA SER A 129 4.45 -34.30 3.22
C SER A 129 4.23 -35.63 2.48
N ILE A 130 3.77 -35.60 1.22
CA ILE A 130 3.69 -36.81 0.37
C ILE A 130 5.09 -37.41 0.14
N PHE A 131 6.08 -36.57 -0.17
CA PHE A 131 7.46 -37.02 -0.37
C PHE A 131 8.04 -37.68 0.89
N ALA A 132 7.84 -37.06 2.06
CA ALA A 132 8.26 -37.60 3.34
C ALA A 132 7.58 -38.95 3.63
N PHE A 133 6.30 -39.09 3.34
CA PHE A 133 5.55 -40.32 3.54
C PHE A 133 6.07 -41.48 2.66
N ILE A 134 6.39 -41.20 1.39
CA ILE A 134 6.94 -42.21 0.47
C ILE A 134 8.32 -42.67 0.95
N MET A 135 9.18 -41.76 1.41
CA MET A 135 10.49 -42.09 1.98
C MET A 135 10.36 -43.00 3.20
N ILE A 136 9.47 -42.68 4.15
CA ILE A 136 9.22 -43.49 5.35
C ILE A 136 8.72 -44.90 4.99
N ARG A 137 7.88 -45.04 3.97
CA ARG A 137 7.43 -46.36 3.50
C ARG A 137 8.55 -47.18 2.86
N ARG A 138 9.47 -46.54 2.14
CA ARG A 138 10.62 -47.22 1.53
C ARG A 138 11.60 -47.73 2.60
N THR A 139 11.92 -46.93 3.60
CA THR A 139 12.87 -47.34 4.65
C THR A 139 12.35 -48.49 5.49
N ARG A 140 11.03 -48.56 5.77
CA ARG A 140 10.44 -49.73 6.46
C ARG A 140 10.51 -51.02 5.66
N LYS A 141 10.33 -50.97 4.34
CA LYS A 141 10.46 -52.18 3.48
C LYS A 141 11.90 -52.69 3.42
N SER A 142 12.89 -51.80 3.38
CA SER A 142 14.30 -52.19 3.35
C SER A 142 14.77 -52.83 4.67
N GLN A 143 14.23 -52.41 5.81
CA GLN A 143 14.54 -53.00 7.12
C GLN A 143 13.90 -54.38 7.32
N LEU A 144 12.73 -54.63 6.70
CA LEU A 144 12.04 -55.92 6.80
C LEU A 144 12.69 -57.04 5.98
N ASN A 145 13.44 -56.70 4.92
CA ASN A 145 14.16 -57.68 4.09
C ASN A 145 15.55 -58.07 4.65
N LEU A 146 15.92 -57.54 5.81
CA LEU A 146 17.19 -57.83 6.51
C LEU A 146 16.99 -58.70 7.77
N LEU A 147 15.76 -59.13 8.03
CA LEU A 147 15.36 -60.10 9.08
C LEU A 147 14.86 -61.38 8.40
#